data_AF-A0A553SH20-F1
#
_entry.id   AF-A0A553SH20-F1
#
_cell.length_a   1.000
_cell.length_b   1.000
_cell.length_c   1.000
_cell.angle_alpha   90.00
_cell.angle_beta   90.00
_cell.angle_gamma   90.00
#
_symmetry.space_group_name_H-M   'P 1'
#
loop_
_entity.id
_entity.type
_entity.pdbx_description
1 polymer ?
#
loop_
_entity_poly.entity_id
_entity_poly.type
_entity_poly.pdbx_seq_one_letter_code
_entity_poly.pdbx_strand_id
1 'polypeptide(L)'
;MTEKVALNYALMIEQVKSNSVSEEEILTALAKGNVGFFREFGRGLPDWETLCSLYQSNPNMIGLLLKGEYEISFLTKGTLKRFLLFKFGLKEGKDYKDSGEALMGMVLSHSDHEKLTKNIARNWVINKLELEKEKMRFNIELRNKPVI
;
A
#
# COMPACT_ATOMS: atom_id res chain seq x y z
N MET A 1 16.90 8.51 -4.04
CA MET A 1 16.34 7.28 -4.65
C MET A 1 15.33 6.72 -3.68
N THR A 2 14.13 6.34 -4.13
CA THR A 2 13.14 5.67 -3.27
C THR A 2 13.47 4.19 -3.19
N GLU A 3 13.55 3.64 -1.98
CA GLU A 3 13.84 2.22 -1.78
C GLU A 3 12.70 1.34 -2.28
N LYS A 4 13.05 0.25 -2.95
CA LYS A 4 12.07 -0.72 -3.44
C LYS A 4 11.76 -1.75 -2.37
N VAL A 5 10.48 -1.95 -2.11
CA VAL A 5 10.01 -2.91 -1.09
C VAL A 5 9.19 -4.02 -1.71
N ALA A 6 9.33 -5.21 -1.12
CA ALA A 6 8.40 -6.29 -1.42
C ALA A 6 7.00 -5.92 -0.93
N LEU A 7 6.01 -6.19 -1.77
CA LEU A 7 4.62 -5.81 -1.56
C LEU A 7 4.02 -6.36 -0.26
N ASN A 8 4.39 -7.59 0.12
CA ASN A 8 3.90 -8.21 1.34
C ASN A 8 4.21 -7.33 2.56
N TYR A 9 5.42 -6.79 2.69
CA TYR A 9 5.78 -5.92 3.80
C TYR A 9 4.98 -4.62 3.81
N ALA A 10 4.76 -4.01 2.64
CA ALA A 10 3.91 -2.84 2.52
C ALA A 10 2.48 -3.16 2.97
N LEU A 11 1.87 -4.23 2.46
CA LEU A 11 0.50 -4.63 2.84
C LEU A 11 0.38 -4.94 4.33
N MET A 12 1.38 -5.61 4.92
CA MET A 12 1.40 -5.95 6.34
C MET A 12 1.39 -4.70 7.23
N ILE A 13 2.26 -3.73 6.93
CA ILE A 13 2.33 -2.47 7.68
C ILE A 13 1.06 -1.64 7.48
N GLU A 14 0.60 -1.46 6.24
CA GLU A 14 -0.61 -0.68 5.97
C GLU A 14 -1.86 -1.33 6.59
N GLN A 15 -1.92 -2.67 6.64
CA GLN A 15 -3.01 -3.38 7.30
C GLN A 15 -3.04 -3.10 8.81
N VAL A 16 -1.90 -3.11 9.48
CA VAL A 16 -1.83 -2.81 10.92
C VAL A 16 -2.21 -1.34 11.16
N LYS A 17 -1.63 -0.40 10.38
CA LYS A 17 -1.97 1.04 10.46
C LYS A 17 -3.45 1.33 10.21
N SER A 18 -4.10 0.57 9.32
CA SER A 18 -5.53 0.71 9.03
C SER A 18 -6.44 0.37 10.22
N ASN A 19 -5.92 -0.29 11.25
CA ASN A 19 -6.62 -0.59 12.51
C ASN A 19 -6.26 0.42 13.63
N SER A 20 -5.81 1.63 13.26
CA SER A 20 -5.51 2.73 14.19
C SER A 20 -4.36 2.45 15.17
N VAL A 21 -3.50 1.49 14.84
CA VAL A 21 -2.28 1.20 15.60
C VAL A 21 -1.21 2.24 15.28
N SER A 22 -0.59 2.81 16.32
CA SER A 22 0.47 3.81 16.18
C SER A 22 1.79 3.22 15.67
N GLU A 23 2.67 4.09 15.15
CA GLU A 23 4.00 3.65 14.68
C GLU A 23 4.86 3.15 15.86
N GLU A 24 4.72 3.76 17.03
CA GLU A 24 5.40 3.37 18.26
C GLU A 24 4.98 1.98 18.74
N GLU A 25 3.68 1.65 18.65
CA GLU A 25 3.16 0.31 18.98
C GLU A 25 3.70 -0.74 18.01
N ILE A 26 3.71 -0.45 16.70
CA ILE A 26 4.27 -1.35 15.68
C ILE A 26 5.76 -1.60 15.97
N LEU A 27 6.54 -0.54 16.19
CA LEU A 27 7.97 -0.66 16.49
C LEU A 27 8.23 -1.45 17.76
N THR A 28 7.44 -1.21 18.81
CA THR A 28 7.55 -1.94 20.08
C THR A 28 7.26 -3.43 19.89
N ALA A 29 6.22 -3.77 19.12
CA ALA A 29 5.88 -5.15 18.82
C ALA A 29 6.96 -5.85 17.97
N LEU A 30 7.51 -5.18 16.95
CA LEU A 30 8.62 -5.70 16.13
C LEU A 30 9.89 -5.92 16.96
N ALA A 31 10.25 -4.95 17.81
CA ALA A 31 11.43 -5.05 18.68
C ALA A 31 11.34 -6.23 19.65
N LYS A 32 10.13 -6.53 20.14
CA LYS A 32 9.85 -7.68 21.02
C LYS A 32 9.65 -9.00 20.26
N GLY A 33 9.63 -8.98 18.92
CA GLY A 33 9.26 -10.14 18.11
C GLY A 33 7.84 -10.65 18.40
N ASN A 34 6.93 -9.77 18.82
CA ASN A 34 5.58 -10.14 19.24
C ASN A 34 4.68 -10.42 18.03
N VAL A 35 4.85 -11.60 17.44
CA VAL A 35 4.03 -12.07 16.31
C VAL A 35 2.53 -12.15 16.68
N GLY A 36 2.22 -12.47 17.94
CA GLY A 36 0.84 -12.55 18.44
C GLY A 36 0.06 -11.26 18.23
N PHE A 37 0.69 -10.12 18.55
CA PHE A 37 0.13 -8.78 18.29
C PHE A 37 -0.27 -8.59 16.83
N PHE A 38 0.59 -8.98 15.88
CA PHE A 38 0.31 -8.78 14.46
C PHE A 38 -0.78 -9.70 13.92
N ARG A 39 -0.90 -10.92 14.47
CA ARG A 39 -1.93 -11.89 14.07
C ARG A 39 -3.35 -11.38 14.32
N GLU A 40 -3.57 -10.51 15.30
CA GLU A 40 -4.87 -9.88 15.57
C GLU A 40 -5.37 -9.05 14.37
N PHE A 41 -4.45 -8.51 13.58
CA PHE A 41 -4.76 -7.71 12.39
C PHE A 41 -4.76 -8.54 11.10
N GLY A 42 -4.23 -9.77 11.15
CA GLY A 42 -3.96 -10.61 9.99
C GLY A 42 -5.19 -11.24 9.36
N ARG A 43 -5.93 -10.46 8.56
CA ARG A 43 -7.01 -10.92 7.66
C ARG A 43 -6.45 -11.71 6.46
N GLY A 44 -5.76 -12.82 6.71
CA GLY A 44 -5.21 -13.72 5.68
C GLY A 44 -3.83 -13.35 5.13
N LEU A 45 -3.06 -12.48 5.81
CA LEU A 45 -1.61 -12.35 5.57
C LEU A 45 -0.89 -13.35 6.51
N PRO A 46 -0.15 -14.34 5.97
CA PRO A 46 0.26 -15.50 6.75
C PRO A 46 1.64 -15.40 7.42
N ASP A 47 2.41 -14.32 7.20
CA ASP A 47 3.86 -14.38 7.41
C ASP A 47 4.42 -13.21 8.25
N TRP A 48 3.88 -13.04 9.45
CA TRP A 48 4.27 -12.01 10.41
C TRP A 48 5.67 -12.24 10.98
N GLU A 49 6.08 -13.50 11.05
CA GLU A 49 7.43 -13.95 11.37
C GLU A 49 8.44 -13.28 10.44
N THR A 50 8.18 -13.25 9.13
CA THR A 50 9.08 -12.62 8.17
C THR A 50 9.14 -11.09 8.31
N LEU A 51 8.06 -10.42 8.76
CA LEU A 51 8.12 -9.00 9.09
C LEU A 51 8.99 -8.73 10.33
N CYS A 52 8.90 -9.58 11.36
CA CYS A 52 9.80 -9.50 12.52
C CYS A 52 11.26 -9.76 12.09
N SER A 53 11.52 -10.75 11.24
CA SER A 53 12.86 -11.01 10.69
C SER A 53 13.39 -9.85 9.84
N LEU A 54 12.52 -9.16 9.08
CA LEU A 54 12.89 -7.96 8.35
C LEU A 54 13.34 -6.84 9.31
N TYR A 55 12.63 -6.62 10.41
CA TYR A 55 13.03 -5.61 11.39
C TYR A 55 14.41 -5.90 11.99
N GLN A 56 14.71 -7.17 12.31
CA GLN A 56 16.00 -7.56 12.89
C GLN A 56 17.16 -7.42 11.90
N SER A 57 16.93 -7.74 10.62
CA SER A 57 17.96 -7.71 9.58
C SER A 57 18.11 -6.34 8.92
N ASN A 58 17.05 -5.54 8.85
CA ASN A 58 17.03 -4.24 8.20
C ASN A 58 16.00 -3.29 8.85
N PRO A 59 16.30 -2.73 10.03
CA PRO A 59 15.39 -1.83 10.74
C PRO A 59 15.10 -0.54 9.97
N ASN A 60 16.04 -0.08 9.13
CA ASN A 60 15.85 1.08 8.28
C ASN A 60 14.69 0.88 7.29
N MET A 61 14.54 -0.34 6.75
CA MET A 61 13.44 -0.67 5.86
C MET A 61 12.07 -0.50 6.54
N ILE A 62 11.96 -0.90 7.80
CA ILE A 62 10.73 -0.73 8.58
C ILE A 62 10.44 0.77 8.79
N GLY A 63 11.47 1.57 9.08
CA GLY A 63 11.31 3.02 9.18
C GLY A 63 10.74 3.66 7.90
N LEU A 64 11.22 3.23 6.72
CA LEU A 64 10.69 3.69 5.44
C LEU A 64 9.25 3.24 5.20
N LEU A 65 8.92 1.99 5.55
CA LEU A 65 7.56 1.45 5.45
C LEU A 65 6.57 2.24 6.31
N LEU A 66 6.93 2.53 7.57
CA LEU A 66 6.09 3.30 8.49
C LEU A 66 5.85 4.71 7.98
N LYS A 67 6.90 5.40 7.52
CA LYS A 67 6.81 6.76 6.95
C LYS A 67 6.12 6.82 5.59
N GLY A 68 5.91 5.68 4.93
CA GLY A 68 5.37 5.64 3.57
C GLY A 68 6.38 6.03 2.48
N GLU A 69 7.68 5.99 2.79
CA GLU A 69 8.78 6.44 1.92
C GLU A 69 9.39 5.27 1.12
N TYR A 70 8.55 4.57 0.37
CA TYR A 70 8.93 3.38 -0.40
C TYR A 70 8.29 3.34 -1.79
N GLU A 71 8.87 2.57 -2.71
CA GLU A 71 8.26 2.18 -3.99
C GLU A 71 8.00 0.67 -3.95
N ILE A 72 6.79 0.21 -4.25
CA ILE A 72 6.52 -1.22 -4.33
C ILE A 72 7.19 -1.79 -5.58
N SER A 73 7.90 -2.92 -5.44
CA SER A 73 8.64 -3.52 -6.55
C SER A 73 7.74 -4.04 -7.68
N PHE A 74 6.62 -4.67 -7.33
CA PHE A 74 5.65 -5.22 -8.28
C PHE A 74 4.24 -5.29 -7.66
N LEU A 75 3.22 -5.05 -8.49
CA LEU A 75 1.81 -5.14 -8.10
C LEU A 75 1.01 -5.91 -9.16
N THR A 76 0.23 -6.90 -8.72
CA THR A 76 -0.91 -7.41 -9.50
C THR A 76 -2.14 -6.52 -9.29
N LYS A 77 -3.17 -6.66 -10.11
CA LYS A 77 -4.42 -5.87 -9.94
C LYS A 77 -5.08 -6.15 -8.60
N GLY A 78 -5.20 -7.42 -8.21
CA GLY A 78 -5.82 -7.82 -6.94
C GLY A 78 -5.07 -7.27 -5.73
N THR A 79 -3.74 -7.26 -5.77
CA THR A 79 -2.94 -6.71 -4.68
C THR A 79 -2.89 -5.18 -4.68
N LEU A 80 -2.99 -4.52 -5.84
CA LEU A 80 -3.21 -3.07 -5.91
C LEU A 80 -4.53 -2.69 -5.23
N LYS A 81 -5.63 -3.40 -5.50
CA LYS A 81 -6.91 -3.16 -4.82
C LYS A 81 -6.80 -3.30 -3.30
N ARG A 82 -6.08 -4.32 -2.81
CA ARG A 82 -5.82 -4.50 -1.36
C ARG A 82 -4.99 -3.36 -0.78
N PHE A 83 -3.96 -2.92 -1.50
CA PHE A 83 -3.13 -1.78 -1.09
C PHE A 83 -3.96 -0.49 -0.98
N LEU A 84 -4.79 -0.21 -1.99
CA LEU A 84 -5.69 0.95 -2.00
C LEU A 84 -6.66 0.91 -0.81
N LEU A 85 -7.19 -0.27 -0.49
CA LEU A 85 -8.06 -0.48 0.66
C LEU A 85 -7.35 -0.21 1.98
N PHE A 86 -6.18 -0.80 2.22
CA PHE A 86 -5.51 -0.68 3.52
C PHE A 86 -4.91 0.70 3.75
N LYS A 87 -4.28 1.29 2.73
CA LYS A 87 -3.60 2.57 2.87
C LYS A 87 -4.53 3.78 2.81
N PHE A 88 -5.55 3.71 1.95
CA PHE A 88 -6.42 4.86 1.66
C PHE A 88 -7.90 4.61 1.94
N GLY A 89 -8.28 3.41 2.38
CA GLY A 89 -9.67 3.07 2.66
C GLY A 89 -10.56 2.89 1.43
N LEU A 90 -9.99 2.88 0.21
CA LEU A 90 -10.76 2.84 -1.04
C LEU A 90 -11.30 1.43 -1.32
N LYS A 91 -12.62 1.32 -1.50
CA LYS A 91 -13.34 0.08 -1.78
C LYS A 91 -13.90 0.07 -3.19
N GLU A 92 -13.67 -1.03 -3.91
CA GLU A 92 -14.30 -1.28 -5.20
C GLU A 92 -15.83 -1.28 -5.08
N GLY A 93 -16.53 -0.73 -6.07
CA GLY A 93 -17.98 -0.58 -6.10
C GLY A 93 -18.50 0.59 -5.27
N LYS A 94 -17.69 1.15 -4.37
CA LYS A 94 -18.01 2.35 -3.58
C LYS A 94 -17.22 3.57 -4.05
N ASP A 95 -15.90 3.45 -4.05
CA ASP A 95 -14.98 4.56 -4.27
C ASP A 95 -14.33 4.53 -5.66
N TYR A 96 -14.39 3.38 -6.34
CA TYR A 96 -13.94 3.20 -7.74
C TYR A 96 -14.60 1.97 -8.38
N LYS A 97 -14.44 1.82 -9.70
CA LYS A 97 -14.89 0.65 -10.46
C LYS A 97 -13.71 -0.06 -11.12
N ASP A 98 -13.71 -1.39 -11.18
CA ASP A 98 -12.80 -2.16 -12.03
C ASP A 98 -13.47 -2.40 -13.40
N SER A 99 -12.87 -1.92 -14.48
CA SER A 99 -13.32 -2.14 -15.86
C SER A 99 -12.62 -3.30 -16.56
N GLY A 100 -11.90 -4.14 -15.82
CA GLY A 100 -11.04 -5.19 -16.37
C GLY A 100 -9.62 -4.69 -16.58
N GLU A 101 -9.45 -3.68 -17.44
CA GLU A 101 -8.13 -3.13 -17.79
C GLU A 101 -7.66 -2.01 -16.84
N ALA A 102 -8.59 -1.34 -16.17
CA ALA A 102 -8.30 -0.17 -15.34
C ALA A 102 -9.17 -0.14 -14.08
N LEU A 103 -8.64 0.52 -13.05
CA LEU A 103 -9.40 0.98 -11.88
C LEU A 103 -9.80 2.44 -12.15
N MET A 104 -11.09 2.72 -12.20
CA MET A 104 -11.63 3.98 -12.72
C MET A 104 -12.34 4.81 -11.67
N GLY A 105 -12.19 6.13 -11.77
CA GLY A 105 -12.99 7.12 -11.06
C GLY A 105 -12.59 7.34 -9.61
N MET A 106 -11.35 7.01 -9.23
CA MET A 106 -10.85 7.24 -7.88
C MET A 106 -10.72 8.73 -7.58
N VAL A 107 -10.91 9.08 -6.31
CA VAL A 107 -10.71 10.43 -5.81
C VAL A 107 -9.90 10.34 -4.51
N LEU A 108 -8.80 11.08 -4.42
CA LEU A 108 -7.98 11.23 -3.22
C LEU A 108 -7.69 12.70 -2.94
N SER A 109 -7.25 13.01 -1.71
CA SER A 109 -6.60 14.30 -1.44
C SER A 109 -5.32 14.43 -2.27
N HIS A 110 -4.82 15.66 -2.51
CA HIS A 110 -3.54 15.84 -3.21
C HIS A 110 -2.39 15.12 -2.49
N SER A 111 -2.34 15.21 -1.16
CA SER A 111 -1.31 14.54 -0.35
C SER A 111 -1.35 13.02 -0.52
N ASP A 112 -2.54 12.41 -0.48
CA ASP A 112 -2.66 10.96 -0.61
C ASP A 112 -2.42 10.47 -2.04
N HIS A 113 -2.82 11.27 -3.03
CA HIS A 113 -2.48 11.02 -4.43
C HIS A 113 -0.97 11.04 -4.65
N GLU A 114 -0.23 11.99 -4.05
CA GLU A 114 1.23 12.02 -4.11
C GLU A 114 1.87 10.81 -3.44
N LYS A 115 1.38 10.39 -2.27
CA LYS A 115 1.83 9.17 -1.59
C LYS A 115 1.61 7.94 -2.47
N LEU A 116 0.40 7.79 -3.04
CA LEU A 116 0.08 6.70 -3.96
C LEU A 116 1.03 6.68 -5.16
N THR A 117 1.30 7.85 -5.75
CA THR A 117 2.20 7.98 -6.91
C THR A 117 3.63 7.53 -6.56
N LYS A 118 4.10 7.82 -5.34
CA LYS A 118 5.42 7.37 -4.87
C LYS A 118 5.47 5.87 -4.55
N ASN A 119 4.37 5.32 -4.03
CA ASN A 119 4.34 3.93 -3.56
C ASN A 119 4.02 2.90 -4.64
N ILE A 120 3.26 3.26 -5.67
CA ILE A 120 2.80 2.29 -6.68
C ILE A 120 3.95 1.77 -7.55
N ALA A 121 3.92 0.48 -7.87
CA ALA A 121 4.89 -0.14 -8.77
C ALA A 121 4.81 0.41 -10.20
N ARG A 122 5.96 0.50 -10.87
CA ARG A 122 6.09 1.10 -12.22
C ARG A 122 5.30 0.42 -13.33
N ASN A 123 4.87 -0.83 -13.12
CA ASN A 123 4.01 -1.54 -14.06
C ASN A 123 2.57 -0.99 -14.09
N TRP A 124 2.25 -0.01 -13.24
CA TRP A 124 1.01 0.76 -13.24
C TRP A 124 1.24 2.22 -13.61
N VAL A 125 0.21 2.84 -14.17
CA VAL A 125 0.17 4.25 -14.56
C VAL A 125 -1.02 4.90 -13.88
N ILE A 126 -0.80 6.09 -13.31
CA ILE A 126 -1.85 6.93 -12.75
C ILE A 126 -2.21 8.02 -13.77
N ASN A 127 -3.42 7.96 -14.30
CA ASN A 127 -3.94 8.93 -15.25
C ASN A 127 -4.83 9.94 -14.54
N LYS A 128 -4.32 11.17 -14.39
CA LYS A 128 -5.08 12.28 -13.79
C LYS A 128 -6.20 12.71 -14.73
N LEU A 129 -7.40 12.85 -14.20
CA LEU A 129 -8.60 13.26 -14.95
C LEU A 129 -8.96 14.72 -14.64
N GLU A 130 -9.01 15.07 -13.37
CA GLU A 130 -9.47 16.39 -12.92
C GLU A 130 -8.76 16.80 -11.63
N LEU A 131 -8.35 18.07 -11.60
CA LEU A 131 -7.77 18.72 -10.44
C LEU A 131 -8.85 19.60 -9.79
N GLU A 132 -9.41 19.14 -8.68
CA GLU A 132 -10.26 19.96 -7.82
C GLU A 132 -9.37 20.65 -6.76
N LYS A 133 -9.90 21.70 -6.07
CA LYS A 133 -9.11 22.51 -5.11
C LYS A 133 -8.25 21.69 -4.15
N GLU A 134 -8.81 20.63 -3.55
CA GLU A 134 -8.14 19.80 -2.56
C GLU A 134 -8.03 18.31 -2.94
N LYS A 135 -8.54 17.94 -4.12
CA LYS A 135 -8.71 16.54 -4.52
C LYS A 135 -8.24 16.31 -5.95
N MET A 136 -7.74 15.10 -6.18
CA MET A 136 -7.37 14.60 -7.50
C MET A 136 -8.31 13.47 -7.88
N ARG A 137 -8.97 13.61 -9.05
CA ARG A 137 -9.68 12.51 -9.70
C ARG A 137 -8.74 11.82 -10.69
N PHE A 138 -8.67 10.50 -10.66
CA PHE A 138 -7.74 9.73 -11.49
C PHE A 138 -8.19 8.30 -11.75
N ASN A 139 -7.55 7.67 -12.73
CA ASN A 139 -7.63 6.24 -13.03
C ASN A 139 -6.25 5.59 -12.82
N ILE A 140 -6.24 4.28 -12.58
CA ILE A 140 -5.01 3.47 -12.56
C ILE A 140 -5.13 2.35 -13.59
N GLU A 141 -4.13 2.20 -14.47
CA GLU A 141 -4.11 1.16 -15.49
C GLU A 141 -2.75 0.47 -15.58
N LEU A 142 -2.71 -0.74 -16.12
CA LEU A 142 -1.46 -1.42 -16.43
C LEU A 142 -0.72 -0.67 -17.52
N ARG A 143 0.57 -0.38 -17.28
CA ARG A 143 1.44 0.31 -18.25
C ARG A 143 1.51 -0.44 -19.57
N ASN A 144 1.69 -1.76 -19.48
CA ASN A 144 1.79 -2.64 -20.63
C ASN A 144 0.53 -3.50 -20.65
N LYS A 145 -0.35 -3.23 -21.62
CA LYS A 145 -1.53 -4.05 -21.84
C LYS A 145 -1.13 -5.33 -22.58
N PRO A 146 -1.66 -6.51 -22.20
CA PRO A 146 -1.50 -7.69 -23.03
C PRO A 146 -2.08 -7.39 -24.42
N VAL A 147 -1.31 -7.70 -25.47
CA VAL A 147 -1.85 -7.70 -26.83
C VAL A 147 -2.80 -8.90 -26.91
N ILE A 148 -4.10 -8.62 -27.08
CA ILE A 148 -5.15 -9.64 -27.23
C ILE A 148 -5.25 -10.00 -28.70
#